data_AF-A0A7N5JXN5-F1
#
_entry.id   AF-A0A7N5JXN5-F1
#
_cell.length_a   1.000
_cell.length_b   1.000
_cell.length_c   1.000
_cell.angle_alpha   90.00
_cell.angle_beta   90.00
_cell.angle_gamma   90.00
#
_symmetry.space_group_name_H-M   'P 1'
#
loop_
_entity.id
_entity.type
_entity.pdbx_description
1 polymer ?
#
loop_
_entity_poly.entity_id
_entity_poly.type
_entity_poly.pdbx_seq_one_letter_code
_entity_poly.pdbx_strand_id
1 'polypeptide(L)'
;MSLTKAERTIILSMWDKISSQADAIGTQALERLFTSYPQTKTYFPHFDLHPGSPHLHMHGAKVVAALGDAVKSIDNIAGALAKLSELHAYILRVDPVNFKVGAGLGSWREPGARGGAGSRLKVLRPAPSTPPPVPGRSRSRPPALQLLSHCLLVTVASHFPADFTADAHTAWDKFLSIVSSVLTEKYR
;
A
#
# COMPACT_ATOMS: atom_id res chain seq x y z
N MET A 1 1.23 18.62 5.90
CA MET A 1 0.74 18.08 7.19
C MET A 1 1.96 17.86 8.07
N SER A 2 1.95 18.31 9.33
CA SER A 2 3.04 18.10 10.30
C SER A 2 2.55 17.33 11.51
N LEU A 3 3.42 16.53 12.13
CA LEU A 3 3.10 15.75 13.33
C LEU A 3 3.18 16.62 14.58
N THR A 4 2.14 16.56 15.41
CA THR A 4 2.10 17.14 16.75
C THR A 4 3.02 16.39 17.70
N LYS A 5 3.34 16.99 18.86
CA LYS A 5 4.14 16.35 19.90
C LYS A 5 3.52 15.04 20.39
N ALA A 6 2.20 15.01 20.60
CA ALA A 6 1.47 13.83 21.04
C ALA A 6 1.53 12.70 19.99
N GLU A 7 1.28 13.00 18.72
CA GLU A 7 1.38 12.01 17.63
C GLU A 7 2.78 11.42 17.54
N ARG A 8 3.84 12.23 17.69
CA ARG A 8 5.23 11.76 17.69
C ARG A 8 5.50 10.79 18.83
N THR A 9 5.04 11.09 20.04
CA THR A 9 5.18 10.19 21.19
C THR A 9 4.49 8.84 20.94
N ILE A 10 3.29 8.86 20.35
CA ILE A 10 2.56 7.62 20.02
C ILE A 10 3.30 6.80 18.96
N ILE A 11 3.81 7.46 17.91
CA ILE A 11 4.59 6.79 16.85
C ILE A 11 5.83 6.12 17.44
N LEU A 12 6.60 6.82 18.27
CA LEU A 12 7.80 6.29 18.91
C LEU A 12 7.47 5.10 19.82
N SER A 13 6.47 5.24 20.69
CA SER A 13 6.07 4.16 21.62
C SER A 13 5.61 2.90 20.91
N MET A 14 4.84 3.03 19.82
CA MET A 14 4.38 1.88 19.06
C MET A 14 5.52 1.29 18.20
N TRP A 15 6.43 2.14 17.69
CA TRP A 15 7.59 1.68 16.93
C TRP A 15 8.50 0.77 17.76
N ASP A 16 8.70 1.06 19.05
CA ASP A 16 9.50 0.19 19.94
C ASP A 16 8.98 -1.25 19.93
N LYS A 17 7.65 -1.43 19.89
CA LYS A 17 7.01 -2.75 19.78
C LYS A 17 7.13 -3.33 18.37
N ILE A 18 6.85 -2.53 17.34
CA ILE A 18 6.95 -2.96 15.92
C ILE A 18 8.36 -3.45 15.60
N SER A 19 9.39 -2.75 16.08
CA SER A 19 10.79 -3.06 15.78
C SER A 19 11.22 -4.46 16.21
N SER A 20 10.61 -4.99 17.29
CA SER A 20 10.85 -6.36 17.77
C SER A 20 10.29 -7.46 16.86
N GLN A 21 9.35 -7.11 15.97
CA GLN A 21 8.67 -8.02 15.04
C GLN A 21 8.78 -7.53 13.58
N ALA A 22 9.83 -6.77 13.27
CA ALA A 22 9.96 -6.06 12.00
C ALA A 22 9.86 -6.97 10.76
N ASP A 23 10.52 -8.13 10.78
CA ASP A 23 10.49 -9.07 9.65
C ASP A 23 9.08 -9.64 9.41
N ALA A 24 8.41 -10.08 10.48
CA ALA A 24 7.07 -10.63 10.42
C ALA A 24 6.04 -9.57 9.95
N ILE A 25 6.11 -8.35 10.50
CA ILE A 25 5.20 -7.25 10.15
C ILE A 25 5.40 -6.83 8.69
N GLY A 26 6.65 -6.68 8.25
CA GLY A 26 6.97 -6.30 6.88
C GLY A 26 6.49 -7.32 5.87
N THR A 27 6.76 -8.60 6.13
CA THR A 27 6.34 -9.71 5.25
C THR A 27 4.83 -9.81 5.17
N GLN A 28 4.13 -9.82 6.32
CA GLN A 28 2.67 -9.90 6.33
C GLN A 28 2.01 -8.68 5.65
N ALA A 29 2.56 -7.48 5.80
CA ALA A 29 2.04 -6.31 5.11
C ALA A 29 2.14 -6.45 3.58
N LEU A 30 3.23 -7.02 3.06
CA LEU A 30 3.38 -7.30 1.63
C LEU A 30 2.46 -8.43 1.15
N GLU A 31 2.31 -9.50 1.93
CA GLU A 31 1.37 -10.58 1.60
C GLU A 31 -0.07 -10.07 1.54
N ARG A 32 -0.48 -9.23 2.50
CA ARG A 32 -1.78 -8.52 2.47
C ARG A 32 -1.91 -7.62 1.26
N LEU A 33 -0.86 -6.87 0.90
CA LEU A 33 -0.85 -6.00 -0.28
C LEU A 33 -1.13 -6.81 -1.55
N PHE A 34 -0.38 -7.90 -1.77
CA PHE A 34 -0.51 -8.69 -2.99
C PHE A 34 -1.79 -9.51 -3.05
N THR A 35 -2.36 -9.87 -1.90
CA THR A 35 -3.63 -10.59 -1.82
C THR A 35 -4.82 -9.65 -2.05
N SER A 36 -4.86 -8.52 -1.33
CA SER A 36 -5.97 -7.56 -1.39
C SER A 36 -5.93 -6.67 -2.63
N TYR A 37 -4.73 -6.43 -3.17
CA TYR A 37 -4.50 -5.53 -4.30
C TYR A 37 -3.60 -6.19 -5.37
N PRO A 38 -4.09 -7.23 -6.09
CA PRO A 38 -3.27 -8.01 -7.02
C PRO A 38 -2.61 -7.19 -8.13
N GLN A 39 -3.16 -6.03 -8.48
CA GLN A 39 -2.56 -5.10 -9.45
C GLN A 39 -1.17 -4.60 -9.04
N THR A 40 -0.82 -4.66 -7.75
CA THR A 40 0.49 -4.24 -7.25
C THR A 40 1.59 -5.27 -7.56
N LYS A 41 1.23 -6.51 -7.92
CA LYS A 41 2.19 -7.55 -8.33
C LYS A 41 2.96 -7.18 -9.58
N THR A 42 2.40 -6.30 -10.44
CA THR A 42 3.05 -5.87 -11.69
C THR A 42 4.34 -5.08 -11.46
N TYR A 43 4.54 -4.53 -10.26
CA TYR A 43 5.79 -3.87 -9.88
C TYR A 43 6.92 -4.86 -9.53
N PHE A 44 6.59 -6.15 -9.36
CA PHE A 44 7.53 -7.19 -8.91
C PHE A 44 7.54 -8.41 -9.83
N PRO A 45 7.71 -8.26 -11.16
CA PRO A 45 7.68 -9.40 -12.09
C PRO A 45 8.83 -10.40 -11.88
N HIS A 46 9.89 -9.99 -11.18
CA HIS A 46 11.08 -10.81 -10.88
C HIS A 46 11.05 -11.42 -9.47
N PHE A 47 9.97 -11.22 -8.70
CA PHE A 47 9.87 -11.77 -7.36
C PHE A 47 9.06 -13.06 -7.36
N ASP A 48 9.49 -14.01 -6.55
CA ASP A 48 8.57 -15.02 -6.06
C ASP A 48 7.65 -14.38 -5.00
N LEU A 49 6.36 -14.33 -5.28
CA LEU A 49 5.33 -13.71 -4.45
C LEU A 49 4.46 -14.74 -3.71
N HIS A 50 4.87 -16.01 -3.67
CA HIS A 50 4.19 -17.01 -2.86
C HIS A 50 4.40 -16.73 -1.36
N PRO A 51 3.43 -17.07 -0.49
CA PRO A 51 3.59 -16.93 0.96
C PRO A 51 4.86 -17.61 1.47
N GLY A 52 5.60 -16.93 2.34
CA GLY A 52 6.89 -17.43 2.87
C GLY A 52 8.08 -17.36 1.90
N SER A 53 7.92 -16.75 0.72
CA SER A 53 9.04 -16.53 -0.21
C SER A 53 10.17 -15.70 0.44
N PRO A 54 11.45 -16.11 0.29
CA PRO A 54 12.59 -15.32 0.75
C PRO A 54 12.60 -13.89 0.18
N HIS A 55 12.06 -13.68 -1.03
CA HIS A 55 11.97 -12.35 -1.63
C HIS A 55 11.01 -11.44 -0.86
N LEU A 56 9.90 -11.98 -0.36
CA LEU A 56 8.96 -11.23 0.47
C LEU A 56 9.57 -10.87 1.82
N HIS A 57 10.25 -11.81 2.48
CA HIS A 57 10.97 -11.55 3.73
C HIS A 57 12.02 -10.45 3.58
N MET A 58 12.93 -10.60 2.60
CA MET A 58 13.98 -9.61 2.37
C MET A 58 13.44 -8.24 2.00
N HIS A 59 12.36 -8.17 1.21
CA HIS A 59 11.76 -6.89 0.85
C HIS A 59 10.96 -6.27 2.00
N GLY A 60 10.22 -7.08 2.75
CA GLY A 60 9.50 -6.66 3.96
C GLY A 60 10.44 -6.06 4.99
N ALA A 61 11.58 -6.73 5.23
CA ALA A 61 12.64 -6.21 6.11
C ALA A 61 13.16 -4.85 5.65
N LYS A 62 13.37 -4.64 4.34
CA LYS A 62 13.79 -3.34 3.79
C LYS A 62 12.73 -2.25 3.98
N VAL A 63 11.45 -2.57 3.77
CA VAL A 63 10.34 -1.63 3.99
C VAL A 63 10.29 -1.19 5.44
N VAL A 64 10.34 -2.13 6.39
CA VAL A 64 10.26 -1.81 7.82
C VAL A 64 11.54 -1.11 8.29
N ALA A 65 12.73 -1.48 7.78
CA ALA A 65 13.96 -0.75 8.07
C ALA A 65 13.88 0.73 7.65
N ALA A 66 13.35 1.00 6.45
CA ALA A 66 13.13 2.38 5.99
C ALA A 66 12.14 3.16 6.87
N LEU A 67 11.06 2.51 7.33
CA LEU A 67 10.16 3.11 8.33
C LEU A 67 10.90 3.41 9.63
N GLY A 68 11.79 2.53 10.07
CA GLY A 68 12.61 2.74 11.25
C GLY A 68 13.54 3.94 11.13
N ASP A 69 14.15 4.14 9.97
CA ASP A 69 15.00 5.32 9.73
C ASP A 69 14.17 6.62 9.68
N ALA A 70 12.95 6.56 9.16
CA ALA A 70 11.99 7.66 9.22
C ALA A 70 11.52 7.96 10.66
N VAL A 71 11.31 6.94 11.50
CA VAL A 71 10.95 7.11 12.92
C VAL A 71 12.13 7.70 13.71
N LYS A 72 13.34 7.19 13.51
CA LYS A 72 14.56 7.75 14.13
C LYS A 72 14.78 9.21 13.76
N SER A 73 14.41 9.57 12.53
CA SER A 73 14.57 10.91 11.96
C SER A 73 13.22 11.63 11.82
N ILE A 74 12.31 11.47 12.77
CA ILE A 74 10.93 11.97 12.66
C ILE A 74 10.82 13.50 12.47
N ASP A 75 11.87 14.25 12.84
CA ASP A 75 12.01 15.69 12.58
C ASP A 75 12.54 16.03 11.18
N ASN A 76 13.18 15.08 10.50
CA ASN A 76 13.78 15.24 9.17
C ASN A 76 13.59 13.99 8.30
N ILE A 77 12.33 13.59 8.10
CA ILE A 77 11.97 12.39 7.31
C ILE A 77 12.47 12.52 5.86
N ALA A 78 12.41 13.72 5.28
CA ALA A 78 12.91 14.00 3.93
C ALA A 78 14.40 13.71 3.79
N GLY A 79 15.23 14.20 4.74
CA GLY A 79 16.66 13.91 4.74
C GLY A 79 16.97 12.44 4.93
N ALA A 80 16.24 11.74 5.81
CA ALA A 80 16.46 10.32 6.07
C ALA A 80 16.12 9.43 4.87
N LEU A 81 15.08 9.78 4.11
CA LEU A 81 14.58 8.98 2.98
C LEU A 81 15.04 9.50 1.61
N ALA A 82 15.93 10.49 1.54
CA ALA A 82 16.33 11.14 0.29
C ALA A 82 16.79 10.14 -0.79
N LYS A 83 17.69 9.22 -0.43
CA LYS A 83 18.17 8.15 -1.35
C LYS A 83 17.05 7.22 -1.81
N LEU A 84 16.09 6.93 -0.92
CA LEU A 84 14.97 6.06 -1.24
C LEU A 84 13.94 6.76 -2.14
N SER A 85 13.76 8.07 -1.97
CA SER A 85 12.93 8.91 -2.83
C SER A 85 13.49 8.96 -4.26
N GLU A 86 14.81 9.13 -4.42
CA GLU A 86 15.48 9.07 -5.73
C GLU A 86 15.31 7.69 -6.40
N LEU A 87 15.49 6.61 -5.64
CA LEU A 87 15.29 5.24 -6.13
C LEU A 87 13.84 5.05 -6.62
N HIS A 88 12.86 5.51 -5.84
CA HIS A 88 11.46 5.41 -6.25
C HIS A 88 11.24 6.21 -7.52
N ALA A 89 11.62 7.48 -7.58
CA ALA A 89 11.37 8.38 -8.72
C ALA A 89 12.03 7.94 -10.02
N TYR A 90 13.33 7.67 -10.01
CA TYR A 90 14.10 7.53 -11.24
C TYR A 90 14.23 6.08 -11.72
N ILE A 91 14.24 5.12 -10.80
CA ILE A 91 14.52 3.70 -11.11
C ILE A 91 13.24 2.87 -11.11
N LEU A 92 12.40 2.97 -10.07
CA LEU A 92 11.20 2.14 -9.95
C LEU A 92 10.01 2.67 -10.78
N ARG A 93 10.01 3.96 -11.15
CA ARG A 93 8.99 4.63 -11.99
C ARG A 93 7.55 4.22 -11.65
N VAL A 94 7.23 4.17 -10.37
CA VAL A 94 5.87 3.97 -9.88
C VAL A 94 5.04 5.18 -10.30
N ASP A 95 4.28 5.03 -11.39
CA ASP A 95 3.62 6.13 -12.10
C ASP A 95 2.82 7.07 -11.16
N PRO A 96 3.09 8.39 -11.20
CA PRO A 96 2.37 9.42 -10.44
C PRO A 96 0.87 9.49 -10.70
N VAL A 97 0.37 8.95 -11.83
CA VAL A 97 -1.07 8.92 -12.14
C VAL A 97 -1.88 8.14 -11.09
N ASN A 98 -1.20 7.37 -10.22
CA ASN A 98 -1.82 6.76 -9.06
C ASN A 98 -1.97 7.71 -7.85
N PHE A 99 -1.58 9.00 -7.87
CA PHE A 99 -1.50 9.86 -6.67
C PHE A 99 -2.51 11.03 -6.60
N LYS A 100 -3.68 10.92 -7.24
CA LYS A 100 -4.72 11.95 -7.12
C LYS A 100 -5.84 11.49 -6.18
N VAL A 101 -5.98 12.12 -5.01
CA VAL A 101 -7.15 12.01 -4.14
C VAL A 101 -7.92 13.32 -4.21
N GLY A 102 -9.20 13.24 -4.59
CA GLY A 102 -10.10 14.39 -4.63
C GLY A 102 -11.56 13.99 -4.86
N ALA A 103 -12.26 13.76 -3.76
CA ALA A 103 -13.70 13.89 -3.51
C ALA A 103 -14.71 13.01 -4.28
N GLY A 104 -15.42 12.17 -3.53
CA GLY A 104 -16.67 11.55 -3.97
C GLY A 104 -17.18 10.51 -2.96
N LEU A 105 -18.01 10.94 -2.01
CA LEU A 105 -18.81 10.05 -1.16
C LEU A 105 -19.60 9.05 -2.02
N GLY A 106 -19.70 7.80 -1.59
CA GLY A 106 -20.77 6.92 -2.09
C GLY A 106 -20.52 5.41 -1.99
N SER A 107 -20.96 4.84 -0.86
CA SER A 107 -21.59 3.53 -0.73
C SER A 107 -20.87 2.30 -1.32
N TRP A 108 -20.23 1.54 -0.44
CA TRP A 108 -19.96 0.12 -0.63
C TRP A 108 -21.27 -0.69 -0.53
N ARG A 109 -21.53 -1.58 -1.49
CA ARG A 109 -22.56 -2.62 -1.41
C ARG A 109 -21.93 -3.96 -1.78
N GLU A 110 -22.07 -4.95 -0.90
CA GLU A 110 -21.63 -6.35 -1.03
C GLU A 110 -22.26 -7.07 -2.24
N PRO A 111 -21.58 -8.03 -2.91
CA PRO A 111 -22.16 -8.81 -3.99
C PRO A 111 -22.85 -10.09 -3.49
N GLY A 112 -24.19 -10.12 -3.62
CA GLY A 112 -25.02 -11.31 -3.43
C GLY A 112 -25.24 -12.11 -4.73
N ALA A 113 -25.34 -13.43 -4.57
CA ALA A 113 -25.37 -14.47 -5.59
C ALA A 113 -26.73 -14.73 -6.30
N ARG A 114 -26.69 -15.67 -7.28
CA ARG A 114 -27.74 -16.33 -8.12
C ARG A 114 -27.94 -15.69 -9.51
N GLY A 115 -28.11 -16.39 -10.63
CA GLY A 115 -28.28 -17.83 -10.94
C GLY A 115 -29.19 -17.99 -12.18
N GLY A 116 -28.89 -18.94 -13.09
CA GLY A 116 -29.92 -19.70 -13.85
C GLY A 116 -30.12 -19.48 -15.38
N ALA A 117 -29.88 -20.56 -16.15
CA ALA A 117 -30.53 -21.08 -17.40
C ALA A 117 -30.52 -20.23 -18.71
N GLY A 118 -29.95 -20.70 -19.83
CA GLY A 118 -30.52 -21.63 -20.86
C GLY A 118 -30.85 -20.78 -22.13
N SER A 119 -30.49 -21.04 -23.40
CA SER A 119 -30.46 -22.24 -24.24
C SER A 119 -29.68 -22.00 -25.57
N ARG A 120 -29.42 -23.11 -26.27
CA ARG A 120 -28.66 -23.45 -27.49
C ARG A 120 -28.74 -22.58 -28.78
N LEU A 121 -27.65 -22.73 -29.57
CA LEU A 121 -27.45 -22.73 -31.05
C LEU A 121 -27.24 -21.40 -31.82
N LYS A 122 -26.00 -21.17 -32.30
CA LYS A 122 -25.57 -21.40 -33.71
C LYS A 122 -24.06 -21.09 -33.90
N VAL A 123 -23.37 -21.95 -34.65
CA VAL A 123 -21.97 -21.81 -35.07
C VAL A 123 -21.86 -20.75 -36.17
N LEU A 124 -21.01 -19.74 -35.98
CA LEU A 124 -20.20 -19.10 -37.03
C LEU A 124 -19.06 -18.30 -36.37
N ARG A 125 -17.80 -18.72 -36.56
CA ARG A 125 -16.64 -17.85 -36.27
C ARG A 125 -16.46 -16.89 -37.44
N PRO A 126 -16.21 -15.61 -37.16
CA PRO A 126 -14.99 -15.00 -37.69
C PRO A 126 -14.22 -14.15 -36.64
N ALA A 127 -12.89 -14.14 -36.78
CA ALA A 127 -11.85 -13.18 -36.33
C ALA A 127 -11.98 -12.35 -35.02
N PRO A 128 -10.85 -12.04 -34.33
CA PRO A 128 -10.89 -11.40 -33.02
C PRO A 128 -11.26 -9.92 -33.13
N SER A 129 -12.50 -9.59 -32.77
CA SER A 129 -12.88 -8.22 -32.44
C SER A 129 -12.32 -7.90 -31.05
N THR A 130 -11.33 -7.01 -30.99
CA THR A 130 -10.94 -6.33 -29.76
C THR A 130 -12.20 -5.74 -29.12
N PRO A 131 -12.45 -5.96 -27.81
CA PRO A 131 -13.59 -5.33 -27.16
C PRO A 131 -13.38 -3.80 -27.19
N PRO A 132 -14.46 -3.01 -27.38
CA PRO A 132 -14.36 -1.55 -27.31
C PRO A 132 -13.84 -1.15 -25.92
N PRO A 133 -13.10 -0.04 -25.81
CA PRO A 133 -12.68 0.47 -24.51
C PRO A 133 -13.92 0.73 -23.67
N VAL A 134 -14.07 -0.05 -22.59
CA VAL A 134 -15.05 0.25 -21.55
C VAL A 134 -14.75 1.68 -21.09
N PRO A 135 -15.71 2.61 -21.07
CA PRO A 135 -15.47 3.95 -20.56
C PRO A 135 -15.12 3.82 -19.08
N GLY A 136 -13.81 3.82 -18.82
CA GLY A 136 -13.25 3.65 -17.50
C GLY A 136 -13.71 4.82 -16.65
N ARG A 137 -14.60 4.54 -15.70
CA ARG A 137 -14.78 5.41 -14.52
C ARG A 137 -13.40 5.85 -14.08
N SER A 138 -13.16 7.16 -14.05
CA SER A 138 -11.98 7.77 -13.42
C SER A 138 -12.06 7.60 -11.90
N ARG A 139 -12.03 6.36 -11.41
CA ARG A 139 -11.57 6.10 -10.06
C ARG A 139 -10.07 6.24 -10.15
N SER A 140 -9.57 7.39 -9.77
CA SER A 140 -8.15 7.60 -9.49
C SER A 140 -7.64 6.39 -8.71
N ARG A 141 -6.84 5.54 -9.36
CA ARG A 141 -6.27 4.36 -8.72
C ARG A 141 -5.44 4.88 -7.55
N PRO A 142 -5.67 4.43 -6.30
CA PRO A 142 -4.85 4.87 -5.18
C PRO A 142 -3.40 4.43 -5.41
N PRO A 143 -2.44 5.21 -4.93
CA PRO A 143 -1.03 4.95 -5.17
C PRO A 143 -0.59 3.70 -4.42
N ALA A 144 0.31 2.93 -5.03
CA ALA A 144 0.83 1.69 -4.46
C ALA A 144 1.33 1.89 -3.00
N LEU A 145 1.92 3.05 -2.69
CA LEU A 145 2.37 3.41 -1.34
C LEU A 145 1.22 3.62 -0.33
N GLN A 146 0.08 4.18 -0.74
CA GLN A 146 -1.09 4.30 0.13
C GLN A 146 -1.73 2.93 0.38
N LEU A 147 -1.75 2.05 -0.63
CA LEU A 147 -2.22 0.67 -0.46
C LEU A 147 -1.32 -0.09 0.53
N LEU A 148 0.00 0.07 0.43
CA LEU A 148 0.95 -0.51 1.37
C LEU A 148 0.78 0.07 2.77
N SER A 149 0.56 1.38 2.89
CA SER A 149 0.32 2.05 4.18
C SER A 149 -0.93 1.50 4.87
N HIS A 150 -2.01 1.29 4.13
CA HIS A 150 -3.21 0.63 4.65
C HIS A 150 -2.93 -0.81 5.10
N CYS A 151 -2.21 -1.60 4.30
CA CYS A 151 -1.84 -2.97 4.69
C CYS A 151 -0.94 -3.01 5.94
N LEU A 152 -0.03 -2.05 6.09
CA LEU A 152 0.80 -1.90 7.29
C LEU A 152 -0.05 -1.59 8.52
N LEU A 153 -0.97 -0.62 8.44
CA LEU A 153 -1.87 -0.29 9.55
C LEU A 153 -2.71 -1.49 9.99
N VAL A 154 -3.25 -2.26 9.03
CA VAL A 154 -4.01 -3.48 9.32
C VAL A 154 -3.13 -4.54 10.00
N THR A 155 -1.90 -4.75 9.52
CA THR A 155 -0.97 -5.69 10.17
C THR A 155 -0.64 -5.25 11.58
N VAL A 156 -0.28 -3.98 11.80
CA VAL A 156 0.03 -3.45 13.14
C VAL A 156 -1.17 -3.59 14.08
N ALA A 157 -2.38 -3.27 13.61
CA ALA A 157 -3.60 -3.44 14.39
C ALA A 157 -3.85 -4.90 14.82
N SER A 158 -3.52 -5.87 13.94
CA SER A 158 -3.67 -7.30 14.25
C SER A 158 -2.62 -7.83 15.24
N HIS A 159 -1.40 -7.25 15.25
CA HIS A 159 -0.33 -7.65 16.17
C HIS A 159 -0.42 -6.96 17.53
N PHE A 160 -0.93 -5.72 17.58
CA PHE A 160 -0.97 -4.91 18.80
C PHE A 160 -2.36 -4.30 19.04
N PRO A 161 -3.43 -5.13 19.17
CA PRO A 161 -4.80 -4.62 19.28
C PRO A 161 -5.03 -3.74 20.52
N ALA A 162 -4.32 -3.99 21.62
CA ALA A 162 -4.40 -3.18 22.84
C ALA A 162 -3.76 -1.80 22.69
N ASP A 163 -2.77 -1.65 21.80
CA ASP A 163 -2.04 -0.40 21.57
C ASP A 163 -2.61 0.41 20.41
N PHE A 164 -3.39 -0.23 19.52
CA PHE A 164 -3.94 0.38 18.32
C PHE A 164 -5.24 1.15 18.59
N THR A 165 -5.14 2.20 19.40
CA THR A 165 -6.23 3.14 19.69
C THR A 165 -6.57 4.01 18.47
N ALA A 166 -7.69 4.74 18.53
CA ALA A 166 -8.07 5.68 17.46
C ALA A 166 -7.00 6.78 17.25
N ASP A 167 -6.39 7.26 18.33
CA ASP A 167 -5.31 8.25 18.28
C ASP A 167 -4.05 7.66 17.66
N ALA A 168 -3.72 6.40 18.00
CA ALA A 168 -2.58 5.71 17.42
C ALA A 168 -2.78 5.43 15.93
N HIS A 169 -3.97 5.00 15.53
CA HIS A 169 -4.32 4.85 14.12
C HIS A 169 -4.15 6.18 13.36
N THR A 170 -4.71 7.27 13.89
CA THR A 170 -4.62 8.59 13.26
C THR A 170 -3.17 9.08 13.16
N ALA A 171 -2.38 8.91 14.22
CA ALA A 171 -0.97 9.29 14.24
C ALA A 171 -0.14 8.51 13.20
N TRP A 172 -0.34 7.19 13.13
CA TRP A 172 0.37 6.33 12.18
C TRP A 172 -0.07 6.55 10.73
N ASP A 173 -1.37 6.72 10.48
CA ASP A 173 -1.87 7.05 9.13
C ASP A 173 -1.25 8.35 8.62
N LYS A 174 -1.23 9.38 9.47
CA LYS A 174 -0.60 10.67 9.15
C LYS A 174 0.91 10.55 8.92
N PHE A 175 1.61 9.77 9.74
CA PHE A 175 3.04 9.51 9.56
C PHE A 175 3.33 8.79 8.23
N LEU A 176 2.60 7.73 7.92
CA LEU A 176 2.75 6.99 6.66
C LEU A 176 2.37 7.83 5.44
N SER A 177 1.42 8.75 5.58
CA SER A 177 1.08 9.75 4.56
C SER A 177 2.25 10.72 4.29
N ILE A 178 2.94 11.18 5.35
CA ILE A 178 4.15 12.00 5.21
C ILE A 178 5.28 11.22 4.53
N VAL A 179 5.54 9.98 4.97
CA VAL A 179 6.54 9.09 4.35
C VAL A 179 6.23 8.88 2.86
N SER A 180 4.98 8.57 2.52
CA SER A 180 4.55 8.40 1.13
C SER A 180 4.74 9.68 0.31
N SER A 181 4.46 10.85 0.88
CA SER A 181 4.69 12.14 0.22
C SER A 181 6.17 12.40 -0.05
N VAL A 182 7.05 12.08 0.90
CA VAL A 182 8.51 12.23 0.74
C VAL A 182 9.05 11.29 -0.34
N LEU A 183 8.58 10.04 -0.36
CA LEU A 183 9.00 9.06 -1.39
C LEU A 183 8.52 9.42 -2.80
N THR A 184 7.55 10.33 -2.91
CA THR A 184 6.95 10.71 -4.20
C THR A 184 7.21 12.17 -4.57
N GLU A 185 7.97 12.90 -3.76
CA GLU A 185 8.22 14.33 -3.98
C GLU A 185 8.97 14.58 -5.29
N LYS A 186 9.88 13.68 -5.67
CA LYS A 186 10.75 13.79 -6.86
C LYS A 186 10.03 13.48 -8.19
N TYR A 187 8.76 13.06 -8.11
CA TYR A 187 7.91 12.83 -9.28
C TYR A 187 7.08 14.05 -9.71
N ARG A 188 7.08 15.12 -8.91
CA ARG A 188 6.31 16.35 -9.12
C ARG A 188 7.13 17.44 -9.77
#